data_AF-A0A318U263-F1
#
_entry.id   AF-A0A318U263-F1
#
_cell.length_a   1.000
_cell.length_b   1.000
_cell.length_c   1.000
_cell.angle_alpha   90.00
_cell.angle_beta   90.00
_cell.angle_gamma   90.00
#
_symmetry.space_group_name_H-M   'P 1'
#
loop_
_entity.id
_entity.type
_entity.pdbx_description
1 polymer ?
#
loop_
_entity_poly.entity_id
_entity_poly.type
_entity_poly.pdbx_seq_one_letter_code
_entity_poly.pdbx_strand_id
1 'polypeptide(L)'
;MHIQIVLFDGFDLLDAIAPYEVFTAAAMYTNEAITVRLVSAEGARMVPSGVNDLKIQASEKLDLNCKGIILVPGASGSVDGNGPDSVPVKLKNATETELSNLLKEALQKPDILLSTVCGGSLILAMDGLLEGRHAVTHHMGMGLLSATNAIPIQARIVDDGDLVTGGGVTSGLDVALYLVERELGPRIAHEVEKLFEYERRGTVWKAEGSVPKEAHQEVPEEESSNASMVQTDRIVDVLGKWDTTIATPIGKLSVLLDLASADGRIVGTATQGNEIVPLNHPVQEGNQLKWSMKVTKPMRLTLKFTVYVDGNNMTGEAKAGMLPASKLSGHRLL
;
A
#
# COMPACT_ATOMS: atom_id res chain seq x y z
N MET A 1 8.15 3.06 -28.26
CA MET A 1 7.76 2.83 -26.85
C MET A 1 6.30 3.23 -26.67
N HIS A 2 5.48 2.35 -26.09
CA HIS A 2 4.07 2.64 -25.81
C HIS A 2 3.90 2.99 -24.33
N ILE A 3 3.24 4.10 -24.05
CA ILE A 3 3.01 4.61 -22.70
C ILE A 3 1.51 4.60 -22.48
N GLN A 4 1.08 3.80 -21.51
CA GLN A 4 -0.32 3.57 -21.19
C GLN A 4 -0.59 4.02 -19.76
N ILE A 5 -1.36 5.07 -19.59
CA ILE A 5 -1.73 5.63 -18.30
C ILE A 5 -3.13 5.13 -17.96
N VAL A 6 -3.23 4.35 -16.88
CA VAL A 6 -4.46 3.68 -16.47
C VAL A 6 -5.41 4.68 -15.82
N LEU A 7 -6.67 4.66 -16.23
CA LEU A 7 -7.77 5.34 -15.60
C LEU A 7 -8.71 4.29 -14.98
N PHE A 8 -9.10 4.50 -13.73
CA PHE A 8 -10.12 3.71 -13.03
C PHE A 8 -11.05 4.65 -12.24
N ASP A 9 -12.26 4.21 -11.88
CA ASP A 9 -13.22 5.08 -11.20
C ASP A 9 -12.65 5.63 -9.87
N GLY A 10 -12.56 6.95 -9.76
CA GLY A 10 -12.03 7.62 -8.58
C GLY A 10 -10.52 7.89 -8.62
N PHE A 11 -9.85 7.66 -9.74
CA PHE A 11 -8.42 7.99 -9.91
C PHE A 11 -8.12 9.45 -9.57
N ASP A 12 -6.92 9.73 -9.06
CA ASP A 12 -6.47 11.11 -8.87
C ASP A 12 -6.10 11.72 -10.23
N LEU A 13 -6.67 12.87 -10.53
CA LEU A 13 -6.53 13.50 -11.84
C LEU A 13 -5.08 13.88 -12.15
N LEU A 14 -4.36 14.45 -11.17
CA LEU A 14 -3.02 14.95 -11.41
C LEU A 14 -2.01 13.79 -11.50
N ASP A 15 -2.23 12.71 -10.77
CA ASP A 15 -1.43 11.48 -10.87
C ASP A 15 -1.41 10.91 -12.29
N ALA A 16 -2.49 11.07 -13.05
CA ALA A 16 -2.58 10.61 -14.44
C ALA A 16 -2.12 11.67 -15.45
N ILE A 17 -2.56 12.92 -15.29
CA ILE A 17 -2.35 13.95 -16.30
C ILE A 17 -0.93 14.52 -16.27
N ALA A 18 -0.28 14.62 -15.11
CA ALA A 18 1.10 15.10 -15.05
C ALA A 18 2.08 14.18 -15.83
N PRO A 19 2.09 12.85 -15.62
CA PRO A 19 2.86 11.96 -16.47
C PRO A 19 2.46 12.00 -17.94
N TYR A 20 1.16 12.11 -18.24
CA TYR A 20 0.67 12.19 -19.62
C TYR A 20 1.32 13.35 -20.38
N GLU A 21 1.33 14.54 -19.77
CA GLU A 21 1.94 15.73 -20.36
C GLU A 21 3.46 15.58 -20.54
N VAL A 22 4.18 15.07 -19.52
CA VAL A 22 5.64 14.86 -19.60
C VAL A 22 6.01 13.90 -20.73
N PHE A 23 5.32 12.76 -20.83
CA PHE A 23 5.58 11.77 -21.87
C PHE A 23 5.20 12.26 -23.27
N THR A 24 4.12 13.05 -23.37
CA THR A 24 3.71 13.67 -24.64
C THR A 24 4.73 14.71 -25.09
N ALA A 25 5.26 15.52 -24.17
CA ALA A 25 6.34 16.46 -24.45
C ALA A 25 7.63 15.75 -24.88
N ALA A 26 8.01 14.66 -24.21
CA ALA A 26 9.19 13.87 -24.59
C ALA A 26 9.10 13.37 -26.05
N ALA A 27 7.91 12.97 -26.50
CA ALA A 27 7.67 12.54 -27.88
C ALA A 27 7.93 13.64 -28.93
N MET A 28 7.90 14.93 -28.54
CA MET A 28 8.21 16.05 -29.45
C MET A 28 9.72 16.22 -29.68
N TYR A 29 10.56 15.73 -28.76
CA TYR A 29 12.01 15.95 -28.76
C TYR A 29 12.83 14.74 -29.21
N THR A 30 12.21 13.56 -29.35
CA THR A 30 12.89 12.34 -29.80
C THR A 30 12.48 11.93 -31.22
N ASN A 31 13.36 11.22 -31.92
CA ASN A 31 13.05 10.55 -33.19
C ASN A 31 12.44 9.16 -32.98
N GLU A 32 12.44 8.65 -31.75
CA GLU A 32 11.80 7.38 -31.41
C GLU A 32 10.28 7.50 -31.47
N ALA A 33 9.61 6.49 -31.98
CA ALA A 33 8.15 6.44 -31.98
C ALA A 33 7.64 6.24 -30.54
N ILE A 34 7.07 7.30 -29.95
CA ILE A 34 6.40 7.28 -28.65
C ILE A 34 4.91 7.51 -28.84
N THR A 35 4.10 6.64 -28.24
CA THR A 35 2.65 6.85 -28.16
C THR A 35 2.24 6.96 -26.70
N VAL A 36 1.44 7.97 -26.36
CA VAL A 36 0.86 8.14 -25.03
C VAL A 36 -0.65 7.96 -25.13
N ARG A 37 -1.21 7.09 -24.29
CA ARG A 37 -2.63 6.76 -24.28
C ARG A 37 -3.18 6.73 -22.86
N LEU A 38 -4.41 7.19 -22.72
CA LEU A 38 -5.22 6.99 -21.52
C LEU A 38 -6.07 5.73 -21.75
N VAL A 39 -5.92 4.74 -20.90
CA VAL A 39 -6.54 3.42 -21.06
C VAL A 39 -7.31 3.04 -19.81
N SER A 40 -8.23 2.09 -19.91
CA SER A 40 -8.87 1.49 -18.74
C SER A 40 -8.85 -0.04 -18.83
N ALA A 41 -9.14 -0.71 -17.72
CA ALA A 41 -9.30 -2.17 -17.74
C ALA A 41 -10.56 -2.59 -18.53
N GLU A 42 -11.61 -1.76 -18.51
CA GLU A 42 -12.90 -2.07 -19.14
C GLU A 42 -12.98 -1.68 -20.63
N GLY A 43 -11.97 -0.98 -21.16
CA GLY A 43 -11.95 -0.49 -22.53
C GLY A 43 -12.27 1.00 -22.70
N ALA A 44 -12.70 1.38 -23.90
CA ALA A 44 -12.99 2.77 -24.22
C ALA A 44 -14.22 3.26 -23.43
N ARG A 45 -14.05 4.24 -22.54
CA ARG A 45 -15.14 4.84 -21.75
C ARG A 45 -14.77 6.19 -21.15
N MET A 46 -15.78 6.93 -20.71
CA MET A 46 -15.58 8.08 -19.81
C MET A 46 -15.36 7.58 -18.38
N VAL A 47 -14.20 7.86 -17.82
CA VAL A 47 -13.82 7.45 -16.46
C VAL A 47 -13.93 8.66 -15.53
N PRO A 48 -14.81 8.62 -14.50
CA PRO A 48 -14.87 9.67 -13.48
C PRO A 48 -13.61 9.64 -12.61
N SER A 49 -12.91 10.77 -12.52
CA SER A 49 -11.85 10.98 -11.53
C SER A 49 -12.43 11.19 -10.15
N GLY A 50 -11.59 11.02 -9.12
CA GLY A 50 -11.92 11.35 -7.74
C GLY A 50 -11.91 12.85 -7.42
N VAL A 51 -11.73 13.72 -8.43
CA VAL A 51 -11.68 15.17 -8.29
C VAL A 51 -12.94 15.76 -8.91
N ASN A 52 -13.95 16.05 -8.07
CA ASN A 52 -15.24 16.63 -8.48
C ASN A 52 -15.92 15.87 -9.63
N ASP A 53 -15.75 14.54 -9.70
CA ASP A 53 -16.26 13.67 -10.76
C ASP A 53 -15.90 14.09 -12.19
N LEU A 54 -14.81 14.85 -12.37
CA LEU A 54 -14.35 15.22 -13.71
C LEU A 54 -14.06 13.95 -14.50
N LYS A 55 -14.71 13.80 -15.65
CA LYS A 55 -14.60 12.60 -16.47
C LYS A 55 -13.54 12.78 -17.54
N ILE A 56 -12.63 11.82 -17.64
CA ILE A 56 -11.61 11.76 -18.67
C ILE A 56 -11.87 10.54 -19.57
N GLN A 57 -11.67 10.69 -20.87
CA GLN A 57 -11.87 9.60 -21.81
C GLN A 57 -10.67 8.65 -21.79
N ALA A 58 -10.90 7.38 -21.46
CA ALA A 58 -10.02 6.29 -21.85
C ALA A 58 -10.33 5.91 -23.31
N SER A 59 -9.32 5.91 -24.17
CA SER A 59 -9.49 5.64 -25.61
C SER A 59 -9.68 4.17 -25.92
N GLU A 60 -9.15 3.29 -25.08
CA GLU A 60 -9.04 1.85 -25.35
C GLU A 60 -8.81 1.04 -24.07
N LYS A 61 -8.77 -0.29 -24.23
CA LYS A 61 -8.41 -1.22 -23.15
C LYS A 61 -6.90 -1.23 -22.99
N LEU A 62 -6.41 -1.38 -21.76
CA LEU A 62 -4.99 -1.62 -21.48
C LEU A 62 -4.47 -2.82 -22.30
N ASP A 63 -3.47 -2.60 -23.14
CA ASP A 63 -2.89 -3.60 -24.03
C ASP A 63 -1.52 -4.08 -23.52
N LEU A 64 -1.45 -5.35 -23.15
CA LEU A 64 -0.23 -5.97 -22.63
C LEU A 64 0.67 -6.55 -23.74
N ASN A 65 0.37 -6.34 -25.02
CA ASN A 65 1.21 -6.76 -26.14
C ASN A 65 2.16 -5.66 -26.62
N CYS A 66 2.00 -4.45 -26.10
CA CYS A 66 2.81 -3.30 -26.42
C CYS A 66 4.01 -3.18 -25.48
N LYS A 67 5.22 -3.09 -26.05
CA LYS A 67 6.44 -2.76 -25.31
C LYS A 67 6.41 -1.31 -24.80
N GLY A 68 6.67 -1.10 -23.51
CA GLY A 68 6.87 0.23 -22.93
C GLY A 68 6.45 0.33 -21.47
N ILE A 69 5.73 1.39 -21.12
CA ILE A 69 5.42 1.76 -19.73
C ILE A 69 3.92 1.68 -19.49
N ILE A 70 3.53 1.03 -18.40
CA ILE A 70 2.17 1.14 -17.84
C ILE A 70 2.28 1.99 -16.58
N LEU A 71 1.52 3.07 -16.47
CA LEU A 71 1.49 3.92 -15.28
C LEU A 71 0.13 3.85 -14.59
N VAL A 72 0.13 3.54 -13.30
CA VAL A 72 -1.07 3.43 -12.45
C VAL A 72 -1.13 4.62 -11.47
N PRO A 73 -2.13 5.50 -11.57
CA PRO A 73 -2.31 6.60 -10.64
C PRO A 73 -2.83 6.13 -9.27
N GLY A 74 -2.84 7.01 -8.28
CA GLY A 74 -3.60 6.85 -7.06
C GLY A 74 -5.06 7.23 -7.24
N ALA A 75 -5.75 7.46 -6.11
CA ALA A 75 -7.14 7.88 -6.07
C ALA A 75 -7.28 9.18 -5.27
N SER A 76 -8.28 9.99 -5.65
CA SER A 76 -8.67 11.20 -4.92
C SER A 76 -10.01 10.98 -4.21
N GLY A 77 -10.15 11.52 -3.00
CA GLY A 77 -11.36 11.39 -2.21
C GLY A 77 -11.10 11.71 -0.74
N SER A 78 -12.06 11.37 0.11
CA SER A 78 -11.93 11.55 1.56
C SER A 78 -10.80 10.66 2.13
N VAL A 79 -9.95 11.26 2.96
CA VAL A 79 -8.85 10.55 3.64
C VAL A 79 -9.29 9.92 4.96
N ASP A 80 -10.32 10.51 5.58
CA ASP A 80 -10.88 10.06 6.85
C ASP A 80 -12.23 9.39 6.60
N GLY A 81 -12.32 8.10 6.94
CA GLY A 81 -13.56 7.34 6.89
C GLY A 81 -13.54 6.15 5.94
N ASN A 82 -14.62 5.37 5.99
CA ASN A 82 -14.75 4.09 5.27
C ASN A 82 -15.91 4.16 4.27
N GLY A 83 -16.30 5.37 3.91
CA GLY A 83 -17.37 5.63 2.95
C GLY A 83 -16.92 5.35 1.51
N PRO A 84 -17.89 5.30 0.57
CA PRO A 84 -17.61 5.04 -0.84
C PRO A 84 -16.71 6.09 -1.49
N ASP A 85 -16.66 7.31 -0.94
CA ASP A 85 -15.76 8.36 -1.43
C ASP A 85 -14.32 8.25 -0.90
N SER A 86 -14.06 7.39 0.09
CA SER A 86 -12.74 7.34 0.73
C SER A 86 -11.67 6.77 -0.20
N VAL A 87 -10.45 7.32 -0.13
CA VAL A 87 -9.30 6.86 -0.93
C VAL A 87 -9.04 5.36 -0.78
N PRO A 88 -9.00 4.77 0.44
CA PRO A 88 -8.79 3.32 0.59
C PRO A 88 -9.87 2.48 -0.08
N VAL A 89 -11.14 2.91 -0.03
CA VAL A 89 -12.24 2.20 -0.68
C VAL A 89 -12.13 2.29 -2.20
N LYS A 90 -11.80 3.46 -2.77
CA LYS A 90 -11.60 3.61 -4.22
C LYS A 90 -10.45 2.73 -4.74
N LEU A 91 -9.31 2.72 -4.03
CA LEU A 91 -8.18 1.86 -4.38
C LEU A 91 -8.56 0.37 -4.28
N LYS A 92 -9.30 -0.03 -3.24
CA LYS A 92 -9.81 -1.39 -3.11
C LYS A 92 -10.77 -1.74 -4.24
N ASN A 93 -11.71 -0.87 -4.59
CA ASN A 93 -12.62 -1.10 -5.71
C ASN A 93 -11.86 -1.31 -7.02
N ALA A 94 -10.76 -0.59 -7.25
CA ALA A 94 -9.89 -0.82 -8.41
C ALA A 94 -9.30 -2.25 -8.44
N THR A 95 -8.91 -2.81 -7.28
CA THR A 95 -8.44 -4.22 -7.17
C THR A 95 -9.53 -5.24 -7.48
N GLU A 96 -10.81 -4.87 -7.35
CA GLU A 96 -11.95 -5.76 -7.64
C GLU A 96 -12.34 -5.77 -9.13
N THR A 97 -11.65 -4.99 -9.97
CA THR A 97 -11.82 -4.99 -11.44
C THR A 97 -10.85 -5.94 -12.14
N GLU A 98 -10.93 -6.05 -13.46
CA GLU A 98 -9.94 -6.78 -14.28
C GLU A 98 -8.53 -6.17 -14.19
N LEU A 99 -8.40 -4.93 -13.70
CA LEU A 99 -7.12 -4.24 -13.56
C LEU A 99 -6.11 -5.07 -12.76
N SER A 100 -6.52 -5.67 -11.64
CA SER A 100 -5.64 -6.52 -10.80
C SER A 100 -4.98 -7.63 -11.61
N ASN A 101 -5.77 -8.35 -12.41
CA ASN A 101 -5.27 -9.44 -13.25
C ASN A 101 -4.32 -8.93 -14.35
N LEU A 102 -4.65 -7.79 -14.97
CA LEU A 102 -3.82 -7.19 -16.01
C LEU A 102 -2.48 -6.71 -15.45
N LEU A 103 -2.45 -6.11 -14.25
CA LEU A 103 -1.22 -5.67 -13.60
C LEU A 103 -0.34 -6.86 -13.18
N LYS A 104 -0.96 -7.94 -12.71
CA LYS A 104 -0.27 -9.19 -12.42
C LYS A 104 0.37 -9.80 -13.66
N GLU A 105 -0.33 -9.79 -14.80
CA GLU A 105 0.22 -10.28 -16.08
C GLU A 105 1.32 -9.34 -16.59
N ALA A 106 1.16 -8.02 -16.46
CA ALA A 106 2.13 -7.03 -16.87
C ALA A 106 3.51 -7.25 -16.21
N LEU A 107 3.54 -7.52 -14.89
CA LEU A 107 4.77 -7.83 -14.15
C LEU A 107 5.49 -9.11 -14.61
N GLN A 108 4.83 -9.95 -15.40
CA GLN A 108 5.46 -11.15 -15.98
C GLN A 108 6.03 -10.90 -17.38
N LYS A 109 5.84 -9.70 -17.95
CA LYS A 109 6.29 -9.35 -19.29
C LYS A 109 7.57 -8.50 -19.24
N PRO A 110 8.72 -9.00 -19.73
CA PRO A 110 10.00 -8.30 -19.63
C PRO A 110 10.06 -7.00 -20.46
N ASP A 111 9.16 -6.85 -21.43
CA ASP A 111 9.07 -5.65 -22.27
C ASP A 111 8.16 -4.56 -21.69
N ILE A 112 7.64 -4.75 -20.47
CA ILE A 112 6.78 -3.79 -19.78
C ILE A 112 7.46 -3.33 -18.50
N LEU A 113 7.64 -2.01 -18.37
CA LEU A 113 7.94 -1.36 -17.11
C LEU A 113 6.62 -0.94 -16.46
N LEU A 114 6.39 -1.38 -15.23
CA LEU A 114 5.24 -0.92 -14.45
C LEU A 114 5.65 0.26 -13.58
N SER A 115 4.86 1.33 -13.64
CA SER A 115 5.07 2.54 -12.86
C SER A 115 3.83 2.88 -12.05
N THR A 116 4.00 3.47 -10.88
CA THR A 116 2.86 3.99 -10.10
C THR A 116 3.11 5.40 -9.58
N VAL A 117 2.06 6.14 -9.33
CA VAL A 117 2.08 7.43 -8.63
C VAL A 117 1.15 7.37 -7.43
N CYS A 118 1.52 8.01 -6.31
CA CYS A 118 0.67 8.16 -5.14
C CYS A 118 0.16 6.81 -4.62
N GLY A 119 -1.16 6.68 -4.41
CA GLY A 119 -1.82 5.45 -3.98
C GLY A 119 -1.79 4.30 -4.99
N GLY A 120 -1.30 4.49 -6.22
CA GLY A 120 -1.29 3.44 -7.25
C GLY A 120 -0.49 2.20 -6.85
N SER A 121 0.60 2.37 -6.09
CA SER A 121 1.37 1.23 -5.54
C SER A 121 0.59 0.43 -4.50
N LEU A 122 -0.42 1.02 -3.85
CA LEU A 122 -1.27 0.27 -2.91
C LEU A 122 -2.19 -0.72 -3.63
N ILE A 123 -2.60 -0.44 -4.87
CA ILE A 123 -3.36 -1.40 -5.69
C ILE A 123 -2.53 -2.67 -5.87
N LEU A 124 -1.25 -2.52 -6.24
CA LEU A 124 -0.31 -3.63 -6.35
C LEU A 124 -0.04 -4.32 -5.01
N ALA A 125 0.13 -3.54 -3.93
CA ALA A 125 0.43 -4.06 -2.60
C ALA A 125 -0.72 -4.92 -2.04
N MET A 126 -1.96 -4.50 -2.24
CA MET A 126 -3.16 -5.21 -1.77
C MET A 126 -3.32 -6.59 -2.41
N ASP A 127 -2.91 -6.72 -3.67
CA ASP A 127 -2.90 -7.98 -4.43
C ASP A 127 -1.65 -8.84 -4.16
N GLY A 128 -0.75 -8.35 -3.29
CA GLY A 128 0.51 -9.03 -2.97
C GLY A 128 1.56 -8.99 -4.07
N LEU A 129 1.40 -8.11 -5.07
CA LEU A 129 2.32 -7.98 -6.20
C LEU A 129 3.63 -7.28 -5.84
N LEU A 130 3.69 -6.66 -4.65
CA LEU A 130 4.89 -5.98 -4.12
C LEU A 130 5.63 -6.79 -3.06
N GLU A 131 5.34 -8.08 -2.89
CA GLU A 131 6.02 -8.92 -1.89
C GLU A 131 7.54 -8.96 -2.12
N GLY A 132 8.31 -8.51 -1.12
CA GLY A 132 9.76 -8.42 -1.17
C GLY A 132 10.32 -7.30 -2.07
N ARG A 133 9.46 -6.45 -2.65
CA ARG A 133 9.85 -5.36 -3.56
C ARG A 133 10.01 -4.05 -2.81
N HIS A 134 10.98 -3.23 -3.22
CA HIS A 134 11.10 -1.86 -2.70
C HIS A 134 10.07 -0.96 -3.34
N ALA A 135 9.31 -0.22 -2.54
CA ALA A 135 8.28 0.66 -3.07
C ALA A 135 8.04 1.89 -2.18
N VAL A 136 7.48 2.92 -2.79
CA VAL A 136 6.90 4.08 -2.12
C VAL A 136 5.44 4.28 -2.56
N THR A 137 4.67 4.97 -1.72
CA THR A 137 3.32 5.43 -2.01
C THR A 137 3.13 6.85 -1.47
N HIS A 138 1.92 7.40 -1.53
CA HIS A 138 1.59 8.65 -0.84
C HIS A 138 1.97 8.55 0.64
N HIS A 139 2.48 9.62 1.26
CA HIS A 139 2.96 9.59 2.65
C HIS A 139 1.90 9.06 3.64
N MET A 140 0.63 9.44 3.45
CA MET A 140 -0.50 8.93 4.24
C MET A 140 -0.76 7.42 4.05
N GLY A 141 -0.38 6.86 2.91
CA GLY A 141 -0.53 5.44 2.57
C GLY A 141 0.65 4.56 2.98
N MET A 142 1.78 5.14 3.42
CA MET A 142 2.98 4.38 3.80
C MET A 142 2.73 3.37 4.92
N GLY A 143 1.76 3.65 5.79
CA GLY A 143 1.34 2.73 6.83
C GLY A 143 0.72 1.46 6.30
N LEU A 144 -0.15 1.60 5.30
CA LEU A 144 -0.76 0.47 4.62
C LEU A 144 0.30 -0.32 3.85
N LEU A 145 1.18 0.37 3.13
CA LEU A 145 2.29 -0.26 2.41
C LEU A 145 3.16 -1.12 3.35
N SER A 146 3.54 -0.56 4.51
CA SER A 146 4.32 -1.25 5.54
C SER A 146 3.60 -2.44 6.18
N ALA A 147 2.27 -2.47 6.11
CA ALA A 147 1.46 -3.57 6.63
C ALA A 147 1.36 -4.74 5.64
N THR A 148 1.76 -4.53 4.38
CA THR A 148 1.93 -5.60 3.38
C THR A 148 3.32 -6.25 3.48
N ASN A 149 3.67 -7.14 2.55
CA ASN A 149 5.03 -7.70 2.46
C ASN A 149 5.96 -6.88 1.55
N ALA A 150 5.60 -5.66 1.18
CA ALA A 150 6.51 -4.73 0.50
C ALA A 150 7.60 -4.21 1.44
N ILE A 151 8.71 -3.74 0.87
CA ILE A 151 9.78 -3.04 1.59
C ILE A 151 9.55 -1.53 1.40
N PRO A 152 8.95 -0.83 2.39
CA PRO A 152 8.61 0.58 2.25
C PRO A 152 9.85 1.46 2.30
N ILE A 153 10.05 2.29 1.27
CA ILE A 153 11.14 3.27 1.20
C ILE A 153 10.55 4.68 1.21
N GLN A 154 11.02 5.52 2.13
CA GLN A 154 10.67 6.95 2.16
C GLN A 154 11.56 7.72 1.17
N ALA A 155 11.18 7.71 -0.10
CA ALA A 155 11.81 8.48 -1.16
C ALA A 155 10.74 9.13 -2.06
N ARG A 156 11.13 10.10 -2.90
CA ARG A 156 10.18 10.67 -3.86
C ARG A 156 9.85 9.66 -4.98
N ILE A 157 10.87 8.92 -5.40
CA ILE A 157 10.82 7.88 -6.42
C ILE A 157 11.67 6.70 -5.92
N VAL A 158 11.15 5.50 -6.09
CA VAL A 158 11.83 4.24 -5.83
C VAL A 158 11.85 3.46 -7.15
N ASP A 159 13.04 3.15 -7.64
CA ASP A 159 13.23 2.28 -8.81
C ASP A 159 13.76 0.92 -8.32
N ASP A 160 12.96 -0.12 -8.55
CA ASP A 160 13.24 -1.51 -8.20
C ASP A 160 13.29 -2.37 -9.47
N GLY A 161 13.79 -1.83 -10.59
CA GLY A 161 14.02 -2.54 -11.86
C GLY A 161 12.87 -2.39 -12.85
N ASP A 162 12.04 -3.43 -12.97
CA ASP A 162 10.82 -3.45 -13.81
C ASP A 162 9.64 -2.69 -13.17
N LEU A 163 9.81 -2.24 -11.93
CA LEU A 163 8.85 -1.46 -11.16
C LEU A 163 9.46 -0.12 -10.74
N VAL A 164 8.76 0.97 -11.04
CA VAL A 164 9.10 2.32 -10.54
C VAL A 164 7.90 2.91 -9.80
N THR A 165 8.06 3.24 -8.52
CA THR A 165 6.96 3.81 -7.73
C THR A 165 7.28 5.24 -7.30
N GLY A 166 6.28 6.12 -7.41
CA GLY A 166 6.33 7.51 -6.99
C GLY A 166 5.51 7.77 -5.74
N GLY A 167 5.96 8.75 -4.94
CA GLY A 167 5.25 9.24 -3.77
C GLY A 167 4.01 10.07 -4.13
N GLY A 168 3.66 11.07 -3.31
CA GLY A 168 2.38 11.76 -3.45
C GLY A 168 2.24 12.70 -4.66
N VAL A 169 1.09 12.62 -5.33
CA VAL A 169 0.49 13.60 -6.26
C VAL A 169 1.46 14.17 -7.30
N THR A 170 2.13 15.27 -6.95
CA THR A 170 3.11 15.95 -7.83
C THR A 170 4.32 15.11 -8.19
N SER A 171 4.56 13.99 -7.49
CA SER A 171 5.63 13.06 -7.83
C SER A 171 5.47 12.48 -9.24
N GLY A 172 4.26 12.49 -9.82
CA GLY A 172 4.03 12.06 -11.19
C GLY A 172 4.87 12.81 -12.23
N LEU A 173 5.15 14.10 -12.02
CA LEU A 173 6.07 14.86 -12.87
C LEU A 173 7.48 14.28 -12.82
N ASP A 174 8.01 14.07 -11.61
CA ASP A 174 9.37 13.58 -11.42
C ASP A 174 9.52 12.12 -11.84
N VAL A 175 8.51 11.27 -11.59
CA VAL A 175 8.47 9.88 -12.06
C VAL A 175 8.55 9.85 -13.57
N ALA A 176 7.71 10.62 -14.26
CA ALA A 176 7.70 10.65 -15.72
C ALA A 176 9.02 11.20 -16.28
N LEU A 177 9.56 12.28 -15.70
CA LEU A 177 10.86 12.83 -16.11
C LEU A 177 12.00 11.85 -15.88
N TYR A 178 11.97 11.12 -14.76
CA TYR A 178 12.93 10.05 -14.50
C TYR A 178 12.83 8.92 -15.53
N LEU A 179 11.62 8.49 -15.87
CA LEU A 179 11.42 7.45 -16.88
C LEU A 179 11.83 7.93 -18.28
N VAL A 180 11.59 9.20 -18.62
CA VAL A 180 12.10 9.82 -19.85
C VAL A 180 13.63 9.83 -19.85
N GLU A 181 14.28 10.23 -18.77
CA GLU A 181 15.73 10.20 -18.64
C GLU A 181 16.29 8.77 -18.77
N ARG A 182 15.64 7.80 -18.12
CA ARG A 182 16.04 6.39 -18.11
C ARG A 182 15.93 5.76 -19.50
N GLU A 183 14.85 6.02 -20.22
CA GLU A 183 14.56 5.35 -21.50
C GLU A 183 15.11 6.10 -22.72
N LEU A 184 15.15 7.45 -22.69
CA LEU A 184 15.54 8.29 -23.83
C LEU A 184 16.82 9.11 -23.57
N GLY A 185 17.32 9.09 -22.34
CA GLY A 185 18.52 9.80 -21.93
C GLY A 185 18.26 11.21 -21.39
N PRO A 186 19.25 11.78 -20.68
CA PRO A 186 19.11 13.04 -19.95
C PRO A 186 18.92 14.27 -20.84
N ARG A 187 19.31 14.20 -22.13
CA ARG A 187 19.13 15.32 -23.05
C ARG A 187 17.65 15.56 -23.37
N ILE A 188 16.86 14.50 -23.53
CA ILE A 188 15.42 14.61 -23.79
C ILE A 188 14.72 15.09 -22.53
N ALA A 189 15.03 14.49 -21.37
CA ALA A 189 14.47 14.90 -20.09
C ALA A 189 14.71 16.40 -19.82
N HIS A 190 15.93 16.89 -20.08
CA HIS A 190 16.28 18.30 -19.90
C HIS A 190 15.49 19.26 -20.79
N GLU A 191 15.22 18.90 -22.05
CA GLU A 191 14.39 19.75 -22.93
C GLU A 191 12.93 19.76 -22.47
N VAL A 192 12.42 18.65 -21.91
CA VAL A 192 11.08 18.63 -21.30
C VAL A 192 11.03 19.49 -20.03
N GLU A 193 12.04 19.41 -19.16
CA GLU A 193 12.17 20.28 -17.98
C GLU A 193 12.19 21.76 -18.36
N LYS A 194 12.94 22.13 -19.42
CA LYS A 194 12.94 23.50 -19.96
C LYS A 194 11.58 23.93 -20.47
N LEU A 195 10.90 23.07 -21.24
CA LEU A 195 9.57 23.36 -21.79
C LEU A 195 8.56 23.62 -20.67
N PHE A 196 8.66 22.88 -19.57
CA PHE A 196 7.72 22.94 -18.46
C PHE A 196 8.11 23.97 -17.40
N GLU A 197 9.29 24.58 -17.54
CA GLU A 197 9.93 25.41 -16.51
C GLU A 197 9.94 24.69 -15.14
N TYR A 198 10.24 23.38 -15.17
CA TYR A 198 10.16 22.51 -14.02
C TYR A 198 11.51 21.87 -13.72
N GLU A 199 11.97 22.02 -12.47
CA GLU A 199 13.17 21.34 -11.97
C GLU A 199 12.78 20.13 -11.12
N ARG A 200 13.15 18.93 -11.57
CA ARG A 200 12.91 17.68 -10.84
C ARG A 200 13.59 17.70 -9.47
N ARG A 201 12.90 17.16 -8.47
CA ARG A 201 13.39 17.14 -7.08
C ARG A 201 13.79 15.73 -6.62
N GLY A 202 14.84 15.70 -5.80
CA GLY A 202 15.23 14.52 -5.02
C GLY A 202 16.04 13.49 -5.79
N THR A 203 16.65 12.58 -5.04
CA THR A 203 17.39 11.45 -5.58
C THR A 203 16.44 10.27 -5.77
N VAL A 204 16.51 9.61 -6.92
CA VAL A 204 15.83 8.34 -7.14
C VAL A 204 16.51 7.27 -6.31
N TRP A 205 15.76 6.66 -5.40
CA TRP A 205 16.29 5.60 -4.56
C TRP A 205 16.34 4.29 -5.35
N LYS A 206 17.45 3.56 -5.19
CA LYS A 206 17.68 2.20 -5.72
C LYS A 206 18.37 1.35 -4.67
N ALA A 207 18.14 0.05 -4.68
CA ALA A 207 18.83 -0.92 -3.82
C ALA A 207 20.25 -1.23 -4.35
N GLU A 208 21.03 -0.19 -4.64
CA GLU A 208 22.37 -0.28 -5.25
C GLU A 208 23.39 0.56 -4.46
N GLY A 209 24.64 0.13 -4.48
CA GLY A 209 25.75 0.82 -3.81
C GLY A 209 25.97 0.39 -2.36
N SER A 210 26.78 1.16 -1.64
CA SER A 210 27.08 0.89 -0.23
C SER A 210 25.93 1.33 0.66
N VAL A 211 25.56 0.50 1.64
CA VAL A 211 24.61 0.90 2.67
C VAL A 211 25.17 2.08 3.48
N PRO A 212 24.35 3.10 3.82
CA PRO A 212 24.78 4.16 4.72
C PRO A 212 25.31 3.57 6.02
N LYS A 213 26.42 4.10 6.54
CA LYS A 213 26.80 3.82 7.93
C LYS A 213 25.62 4.27 8.78
N GLU A 214 25.05 3.36 9.56
CA GLU A 214 23.97 3.69 10.49
C GLU A 214 24.40 4.93 11.28
N ALA A 215 23.75 6.08 11.02
CA ALA A 215 23.69 7.08 12.05
C ALA A 215 22.93 6.38 13.16
N HIS A 216 23.53 6.28 14.35
CA HIS A 216 22.82 5.86 15.55
C HIS A 216 21.56 6.72 15.67
N GLN A 217 20.45 6.28 15.07
CA GLN A 217 19.14 6.74 15.41
C GLN A 217 18.94 6.09 16.76
N GLU A 218 19.26 6.84 17.80
CA GLU A 218 18.55 6.72 19.06
C GLU A 218 17.09 6.65 18.67
N VAL A 219 16.54 5.43 18.68
CA VAL A 219 15.11 5.23 18.80
C VAL A 219 14.75 6.12 19.98
N PRO A 220 13.90 7.16 19.81
CA PRO A 220 13.43 7.90 20.95
C PRO A 220 12.84 6.84 21.87
N GLU A 221 13.47 6.62 23.03
CA GLU A 221 12.87 5.87 24.10
C GLU A 221 11.47 6.45 24.23
N GLU A 222 10.46 5.65 23.92
CA GLU A 222 9.06 6.04 24.13
C GLU A 222 9.03 6.60 25.54
N GLU A 223 8.74 7.89 25.67
CA GLU A 223 8.60 8.55 26.96
C GLU A 223 7.67 7.69 27.78
N SER A 224 8.27 6.95 28.71
CA SER A 224 7.57 6.18 29.71
C SER A 224 6.83 7.22 30.55
N SER A 225 5.60 7.52 30.16
CA SER A 225 4.71 8.33 30.94
C SER A 225 4.64 7.67 32.30
N ASN A 226 5.22 8.33 33.30
CA ASN A 226 5.12 7.98 34.71
C ASN A 226 3.66 8.16 35.14
N ALA A 227 2.82 7.22 34.74
CA ALA A 227 1.57 6.93 35.42
C ALA A 227 1.92 5.94 36.53
N SER A 228 2.14 6.48 37.71
CA SER A 228 2.13 5.71 38.95
C SER A 228 0.85 4.87 39.02
N MET A 229 0.97 3.58 38.72
CA MET A 229 -0.09 2.60 38.92
C MET A 229 0.46 1.44 39.74
N VAL A 230 -0.27 1.17 40.81
CA VAL A 230 0.00 0.15 41.82
C VAL A 230 0.22 -1.19 41.15
N GLN A 231 1.40 -1.76 41.41
CA GLN A 231 1.83 -3.07 40.99
C GLN A 231 0.99 -4.13 41.72
N THR A 232 0.26 -4.94 40.97
CA THR A 232 -0.26 -6.23 41.45
C THR A 232 0.13 -7.32 40.47
N ASP A 233 1.15 -8.09 40.86
CA ASP A 233 1.58 -9.34 40.24
C ASP A 233 0.47 -10.39 40.27
N ARG A 234 -0.46 -10.31 39.31
CA ARG A 234 -1.34 -11.44 38.97
C ARG A 234 -1.20 -11.74 37.50
N ILE A 235 -0.51 -12.84 37.19
CA ILE A 235 -0.59 -13.48 35.88
C ILE A 235 -2.06 -13.88 35.70
N VAL A 236 -2.74 -13.21 34.79
CA VAL A 236 -4.13 -13.52 34.46
C VAL A 236 -4.13 -14.71 33.51
N ASP A 237 -4.94 -15.72 33.77
CA ASP A 237 -5.07 -16.83 32.82
C ASP A 237 -5.67 -16.31 31.51
N VAL A 238 -5.03 -16.58 30.38
CA VAL A 238 -5.49 -16.18 29.03
C VAL A 238 -5.90 -17.37 28.18
N LEU A 239 -5.76 -18.60 28.69
CA LEU A 239 -5.95 -19.82 27.91
C LEU A 239 -7.43 -20.13 27.63
N GLY A 240 -7.67 -20.94 26.61
CA GLY A 240 -9.00 -21.36 26.19
C GLY A 240 -9.52 -20.62 24.96
N LYS A 241 -10.81 -20.78 24.71
CA LYS A 241 -11.49 -20.25 23.53
C LYS A 241 -12.13 -18.90 23.83
N TRP A 242 -11.97 -17.96 22.91
CA TRP A 242 -12.50 -16.61 23.03
C TRP A 242 -13.31 -16.27 21.79
N ASP A 243 -14.57 -15.88 21.98
CA ASP A 243 -15.36 -15.25 20.93
C ASP A 243 -15.00 -13.76 20.90
N THR A 244 -14.32 -13.34 19.85
CA THR A 244 -13.80 -11.97 19.71
C THR A 244 -14.42 -11.27 18.52
N THR A 245 -14.54 -9.96 18.63
CA THR A 245 -15.02 -9.05 17.60
C THR A 245 -13.98 -7.97 17.37
N ILE A 246 -13.59 -7.78 16.12
CA ILE A 246 -12.70 -6.69 15.67
C ILE A 246 -13.55 -5.68 14.91
N ALA A 247 -13.59 -4.44 15.41
CA ALA A 247 -14.25 -3.33 14.73
C ALA A 247 -13.33 -2.78 13.64
N THR A 248 -13.53 -3.23 12.40
CA THR A 248 -12.77 -2.75 11.24
C THR A 248 -13.50 -1.64 10.50
N PRO A 249 -12.77 -0.85 9.70
CA PRO A 249 -13.34 0.09 8.73
C PRO A 249 -14.57 -0.39 7.95
N ILE A 250 -14.52 -1.63 7.50
CA ILE A 250 -15.52 -2.22 6.60
C ILE A 250 -16.61 -3.01 7.33
N GLY A 251 -16.59 -3.03 8.66
CA GLY A 251 -17.56 -3.75 9.48
C GLY A 251 -16.95 -4.49 10.68
N LYS A 252 -17.80 -5.14 11.45
CA LYS A 252 -17.38 -5.99 12.58
C LYS A 252 -16.99 -7.37 12.05
N LEU A 253 -15.81 -7.84 12.42
CA LEU A 253 -15.32 -9.18 12.11
C LEU A 253 -15.39 -10.05 13.36
N SER A 254 -16.12 -11.16 13.29
CA SER A 254 -16.13 -12.18 14.34
C SER A 254 -14.97 -13.16 14.15
N VAL A 255 -14.19 -13.39 15.20
CA VAL A 255 -13.00 -14.22 15.21
C VAL A 255 -12.98 -15.07 16.48
N LEU A 256 -12.87 -16.39 16.32
CA LEU A 256 -12.68 -17.31 17.43
C LEU A 256 -11.18 -17.50 17.68
N LEU A 257 -10.68 -17.03 18.83
CA LEU A 257 -9.31 -17.32 19.27
C LEU A 257 -9.31 -18.61 20.08
N ASP A 258 -8.35 -19.49 19.82
CA ASP A 258 -8.07 -20.68 20.62
C ASP A 258 -6.64 -20.59 21.13
N LEU A 259 -6.48 -20.38 22.44
CA LEU A 259 -5.20 -20.15 23.10
C LEU A 259 -4.85 -21.35 23.99
N ALA A 260 -3.66 -21.91 23.80
CA ALA A 260 -3.15 -23.03 24.58
C ALA A 260 -1.73 -22.74 25.06
N SER A 261 -1.23 -23.56 25.98
CA SER A 261 0.18 -23.55 26.37
C SER A 261 0.89 -24.77 25.80
N ALA A 262 2.04 -24.54 25.16
CA ALA A 262 2.96 -25.57 24.71
C ALA A 262 4.38 -25.18 25.16
N ASP A 263 5.07 -26.08 25.87
CA ASP A 263 6.43 -25.87 26.38
C ASP A 263 6.61 -24.57 27.18
N GLY A 264 5.62 -24.21 27.99
CA GLY A 264 5.64 -22.99 28.81
C GLY A 264 5.48 -21.69 28.01
N ARG A 265 5.19 -21.77 26.71
CA ARG A 265 4.85 -20.63 25.84
C ARG A 265 3.39 -20.69 25.46
N ILE A 266 2.81 -19.52 25.19
CA ILE A 266 1.48 -19.45 24.60
C ILE A 266 1.60 -19.84 23.14
N VAL A 267 0.61 -20.58 22.66
CA VAL A 267 0.38 -20.86 21.24
C VAL A 267 -1.10 -20.68 20.97
N GLY A 268 -1.48 -20.46 19.72
CA GLY A 268 -2.90 -20.40 19.41
C GLY A 268 -3.21 -20.19 17.95
N THR A 269 -4.50 -20.23 17.66
CA THR A 269 -5.05 -19.97 16.32
C THR A 269 -6.21 -18.98 16.40
N ALA A 270 -6.37 -18.19 15.34
CA ALA A 270 -7.57 -17.40 15.09
C ALA A 270 -8.37 -18.03 13.95
N THR A 271 -9.65 -18.28 14.18
CA THR A 271 -10.57 -18.82 13.18
C THR A 271 -11.55 -17.75 12.74
N GLN A 272 -11.64 -17.49 11.44
CA GLN A 272 -12.62 -16.59 10.83
C GLN A 272 -13.32 -17.31 9.66
N GLY A 273 -14.61 -17.59 9.80
CA GLY A 273 -15.32 -18.42 8.83
C GLY A 273 -14.69 -19.81 8.73
N ASN A 274 -14.18 -20.17 7.54
CA ASN A 274 -13.50 -21.45 7.29
C ASN A 274 -11.96 -21.33 7.32
N GLU A 275 -11.40 -20.14 7.58
CA GLU A 275 -9.95 -19.93 7.62
C GLU A 275 -9.43 -19.99 9.05
N ILE A 276 -8.34 -20.73 9.25
CA ILE A 276 -7.63 -20.85 10.53
C ILE A 276 -6.22 -20.30 10.33
N VAL A 277 -5.85 -19.29 11.11
CA VAL A 277 -4.56 -18.59 11.02
C VAL A 277 -3.81 -18.76 12.34
N PRO A 278 -2.57 -19.27 12.34
CA PRO A 278 -1.77 -19.37 13.56
C PRO A 278 -1.35 -17.99 14.08
N LEU A 279 -1.27 -17.86 15.40
CA LEU A 279 -0.69 -16.69 16.06
C LEU A 279 0.84 -16.73 15.93
N ASN A 280 1.44 -15.66 15.42
CA ASN A 280 2.88 -15.49 15.33
C ASN A 280 3.39 -14.77 16.59
N HIS A 281 4.28 -15.44 17.32
CA HIS A 281 4.96 -14.93 18.53
C HIS A 281 4.00 -14.35 19.59
N PRO A 282 3.04 -15.13 20.11
CA PRO A 282 2.23 -14.69 21.25
C PRO A 282 3.09 -14.58 22.51
N VAL A 283 3.02 -13.42 23.18
CA VAL A 283 3.76 -13.10 24.41
C VAL A 283 2.80 -12.48 25.41
N GLN A 284 2.83 -12.96 26.66
CA GLN A 284 2.05 -12.42 27.76
C GLN A 284 2.94 -11.73 28.78
N GLU A 285 2.53 -10.54 29.21
CA GLU A 285 3.15 -9.73 30.25
C GLU A 285 2.05 -9.29 31.23
N GLY A 286 1.94 -9.93 32.40
CA GLY A 286 0.86 -9.67 33.36
C GLY A 286 -0.52 -10.03 32.79
N ASN A 287 -1.39 -9.03 32.62
CA ASN A 287 -2.70 -9.19 31.99
C ASN A 287 -2.72 -8.83 30.49
N GLN A 288 -1.58 -8.41 29.93
CA GLN A 288 -1.45 -8.02 28.54
C GLN A 288 -0.99 -9.21 27.69
N LEU A 289 -1.61 -9.40 26.53
CA LEU A 289 -1.24 -10.39 25.52
C LEU A 289 -0.97 -9.69 24.19
N LYS A 290 0.20 -9.95 23.59
CA LYS A 290 0.64 -9.42 22.30
C LYS A 290 0.91 -10.54 21.32
N TRP A 291 0.52 -10.39 20.07
CA TRP A 291 0.88 -11.32 18.99
C TRP A 291 0.79 -10.64 17.63
N SER A 292 1.22 -11.34 16.58
CA SER A 292 0.96 -10.92 15.20
C SER A 292 0.32 -12.05 14.38
N MET A 293 -0.30 -11.74 13.26
CA MET A 293 -0.85 -12.74 12.35
C MET A 293 -0.95 -12.18 10.93
N LYS A 294 -0.75 -13.07 9.95
CA LYS A 294 -0.89 -12.74 8.53
C LYS A 294 -2.31 -13.07 8.09
N VAL A 295 -3.04 -12.05 7.65
CA VAL A 295 -4.41 -12.20 7.15
C VAL A 295 -4.39 -12.01 5.65
N THR A 296 -5.16 -12.82 4.92
CA THR A 296 -5.23 -12.77 3.46
C THR A 296 -6.53 -12.15 2.93
N LYS A 297 -7.53 -11.94 3.78
CA LYS A 297 -8.85 -11.38 3.42
C LYS A 297 -9.29 -10.28 4.41
N PRO A 298 -9.91 -9.18 3.93
CA PRO A 298 -10.19 -8.86 2.52
C PRO A 298 -8.93 -8.48 1.72
N MET A 299 -7.77 -8.37 2.38
CA MET A 299 -6.50 -7.94 1.80
C MET A 299 -5.34 -8.57 2.57
N ARG A 300 -4.18 -8.74 1.92
CA ARG A 300 -2.98 -9.33 2.54
C ARG A 300 -2.29 -8.34 3.48
N LEU A 301 -2.37 -8.58 4.79
CA LEU A 301 -1.77 -7.72 5.81
C LEU A 301 -1.16 -8.53 6.95
N THR A 302 -0.14 -7.96 7.59
CA THR A 302 0.33 -8.40 8.91
C THR A 302 -0.28 -7.51 9.99
N LEU A 303 -1.16 -8.09 10.81
CA LEU A 303 -1.77 -7.41 11.94
C LEU A 303 -0.99 -7.69 13.22
N LYS A 304 -0.76 -6.65 14.02
CA LYS A 304 -0.22 -6.73 15.38
C LYS A 304 -1.33 -6.47 16.38
N PHE A 305 -1.43 -7.30 17.39
CA PHE A 305 -2.47 -7.25 18.42
C PHE A 305 -1.86 -6.91 19.76
N THR A 306 -2.58 -6.11 20.53
CA THR A 306 -2.28 -5.84 21.94
C THR A 306 -3.60 -5.82 22.69
N VAL A 307 -3.80 -6.80 23.56
CA VAL A 307 -5.05 -6.96 24.32
C VAL A 307 -4.76 -7.11 25.80
N TYR A 308 -5.74 -6.76 26.60
CA TYR A 308 -5.75 -6.89 28.05
C TYR A 308 -6.88 -7.82 28.45
N VAL A 309 -6.57 -8.76 29.33
CA VAL A 309 -7.52 -9.75 29.84
C VAL A 309 -7.93 -9.38 31.26
N ASP A 310 -9.23 -9.36 31.50
CA ASP A 310 -9.83 -9.19 32.82
C ASP A 310 -10.90 -10.28 33.03
N GLY A 311 -10.50 -11.34 33.73
CA GLY A 311 -11.30 -12.55 33.92
C GLY A 311 -11.68 -13.21 32.59
N ASN A 312 -12.97 -13.13 32.25
CA ASN A 312 -13.53 -13.67 31.00
C ASN A 312 -13.68 -12.63 29.91
N ASN A 313 -13.19 -11.40 30.10
CA ASN A 313 -13.27 -10.35 29.10
C ASN A 313 -11.88 -10.05 28.54
N MET A 314 -11.83 -9.77 27.23
CA MET A 314 -10.63 -9.35 26.53
C MET A 314 -10.95 -8.05 25.80
N THR A 315 -10.11 -7.04 25.97
CA THR A 315 -10.24 -5.76 25.23
C THR A 315 -8.88 -5.30 24.75
N GLY A 316 -8.83 -4.65 23.60
CA GLY A 316 -7.56 -4.20 23.06
C GLY A 316 -7.69 -3.70 21.65
N GLU A 317 -6.59 -3.80 20.92
CA GLU A 317 -6.48 -3.24 19.59
C GLU A 317 -5.71 -4.17 18.64
N ALA A 318 -6.10 -4.09 17.38
CA ALA A 318 -5.43 -4.70 16.24
C ALA A 318 -4.95 -3.59 15.29
N LYS A 319 -3.66 -3.58 14.93
CA LYS A 319 -3.05 -2.54 14.11
C LYS A 319 -2.26 -3.13 12.95
N ALA A 320 -2.40 -2.55 11.77
CA ALA A 320 -1.60 -2.89 10.59
C ALA A 320 -0.74 -1.68 10.21
N GLY A 321 0.58 -1.76 10.39
CA GLY A 321 1.50 -0.66 10.06
C GLY A 321 1.09 0.67 10.70
N MET A 322 0.95 1.74 9.90
CA MET A 322 0.46 3.05 10.39
C MET A 322 -1.06 3.26 10.23
N LEU A 323 -1.83 2.22 9.88
CA LEU A 323 -3.30 2.34 9.86
C LEU A 323 -3.87 2.60 11.26
N PRO A 324 -5.04 3.27 11.36
CA PRO A 324 -5.76 3.40 12.61
C PRO A 324 -5.98 2.03 13.27
N ALA A 325 -5.83 1.98 14.59
CA ALA A 325 -6.06 0.77 15.35
C ALA A 325 -7.55 0.39 15.32
N SER A 326 -7.83 -0.88 15.05
CA SER A 326 -9.16 -1.47 15.14
C SER A 326 -9.38 -1.97 16.55
N LYS A 327 -10.49 -1.59 17.18
CA LYS A 327 -10.83 -2.07 18.52
C LYS A 327 -11.16 -3.55 18.50
N LEU A 328 -10.57 -4.30 19.42
CA LEU A 328 -10.86 -5.70 19.69
C LEU A 328 -11.58 -5.82 21.03
N SER A 329 -12.66 -6.59 21.05
CA SER A 329 -13.36 -6.99 22.27
C SER A 329 -13.69 -8.47 22.20
N GLY A 330 -13.64 -9.21 23.29
CA GLY A 330 -14.00 -10.62 23.29
C GLY A 330 -14.41 -11.14 24.66
N HIS A 331 -15.08 -12.29 24.64
CA HIS A 331 -15.49 -13.01 25.83
C HIS A 331 -15.03 -14.46 25.78
N ARG A 332 -14.61 -14.99 26.92
CA ARG A 332 -14.19 -16.39 27.02
C ARG A 332 -15.41 -17.30 26.91
N LEU A 333 -15.29 -18.33 26.09
CA LEU A 333 -16.28 -19.40 26.00
C LEU A 333 -16.01 -20.38 27.14
N LEU A 334 -17.02 -20.53 28.02
CA LEU A 334 -17.02 -21.48 29.13
C LEU A 334 -17.24 -22.92 28.64
#